data_AF-A0A2H9T0H7-F1
#
_entry.id   AF-A0A2H9T0H7-F1
#
_cell.length_a   1.000
_cell.length_b   1.000
_cell.length_c   1.000
_cell.angle_alpha   90.00
_cell.angle_beta   90.00
_cell.angle_gamma   90.00
#
_symmetry.space_group_name_H-M   'P 1'
#
loop_
_entity.id
_entity.type
_entity.pdbx_description
1 polymer ?
#
loop_
_entity_poly.entity_id
_entity_poly.type
_entity_poly.pdbx_seq_one_letter_code
_entity_poly.pdbx_strand_id
1 'polypeptide(L)'
;MQFQDYEKWSDMVRKAQEPFQAIAELNMKTLQSLNYLKPEELTHIKKPEEFLEKQIHLVVENGQKTLDYMQKSFKILEQAMLDMTTESQKKAASSKK
;
A
#
# COMPACT_ATOMS: atom_id res chain seq x y z
N MET A 1 32.09 12.37 16.52
CA MET A 1 30.73 11.85 16.81
C MET A 1 29.71 12.18 15.73
N GLN A 2 29.70 13.37 15.09
CA GLN A 2 28.65 13.73 14.10
C GLN A 2 28.61 12.89 12.79
N PHE A 3 29.73 12.40 12.27
CA PHE A 3 29.75 11.68 10.98
C PHE A 3 29.13 10.28 11.03
N GLN A 4 29.23 9.57 12.16
CA GLN A 4 28.76 8.18 12.27
C GLN A 4 27.23 8.10 12.45
N ASP A 5 26.63 9.13 13.03
CA ASP A 5 25.18 9.26 13.14
C ASP A 5 24.54 9.62 11.80
N TYR A 6 25.24 10.42 10.97
CA TYR A 6 24.80 10.76 9.61
C TYR A 6 24.71 9.54 8.69
N GLU A 7 25.73 8.67 8.70
CA GLU A 7 25.76 7.42 7.91
C GLU A 7 24.66 6.43 8.33
N LYS A 8 24.39 6.30 9.63
CA LYS A 8 23.29 5.46 10.11
C LYS A 8 21.93 5.99 9.65
N TRP A 9 21.77 7.31 9.63
CA TRP A 9 20.54 7.96 9.21
C TRP A 9 20.31 7.84 7.70
N SER A 10 21.37 8.03 6.89
CA SER A 10 21.31 7.88 5.43
C SER A 10 20.96 6.44 5.02
N ASP A 11 21.56 5.45 5.67
CA ASP A 11 21.24 4.03 5.45
C ASP A 11 19.80 3.69 5.82
N MET A 12 19.28 4.27 6.91
CA MET A 12 17.89 4.05 7.33
C MET A 12 16.90 4.67 6.33
N VAL A 13 17.19 5.89 5.85
CA VAL A 13 16.40 6.56 4.80
C VAL A 13 16.39 5.73 3.52
N ARG A 14 17.55 5.25 3.08
CA ARG A 14 17.67 4.44 1.86
C ARG A 14 16.88 3.12 1.95
N LYS A 15 16.86 2.49 3.13
CA LYS A 15 16.10 1.25 3.37
C LYS A 15 14.60 1.47 3.48
N ALA A 16 14.19 2.62 4.01
CA ALA A 16 12.80 3.00 4.08
C ALA A 16 12.26 3.48 2.72
N GLN A 17 13.12 4.03 1.86
CA GLN A 17 12.73 4.61 0.58
C GLN A 17 11.93 3.64 -0.31
N GLU A 18 12.42 2.42 -0.50
CA GLU A 18 11.80 1.42 -1.37
C GLU A 18 10.38 1.02 -0.90
N PRO A 19 10.16 0.59 0.37
CA PRO A 19 8.80 0.26 0.83
C PRO A 19 7.87 1.47 0.83
N PHE A 20 8.36 2.68 1.13
CA PHE A 20 7.53 3.89 1.05
C PHE A 20 7.12 4.23 -0.39
N GLN A 21 8.04 4.08 -1.36
CA GLN A 21 7.72 4.24 -2.78
C GLN A 21 6.69 3.21 -3.24
N ALA A 22 6.87 1.95 -2.87
CA ALA A 22 5.93 0.88 -3.20
C ALA A 22 4.52 1.14 -2.64
N ILE A 23 4.41 1.63 -1.39
CA ILE A 23 3.13 2.03 -0.79
C ILE A 23 2.53 3.25 -1.51
N ALA A 24 3.33 4.26 -1.84
CA ALA A 24 2.83 5.44 -2.56
C ALA A 24 2.27 5.08 -3.95
N GLU A 25 2.97 4.24 -4.70
CA GLU A 25 2.49 3.72 -5.98
C GLU A 25 1.21 2.89 -5.80
N LEU A 26 1.18 2.03 -4.78
CA LEU A 26 0.02 1.21 -4.48
C LEU A 26 -1.21 2.08 -4.13
N ASN A 27 -1.04 3.13 -3.32
CA ASN A 27 -2.08 4.08 -2.98
C ASN A 27 -2.62 4.79 -4.22
N MET A 28 -1.72 5.28 -5.08
CA MET A 28 -2.09 5.95 -6.33
C MET A 28 -2.91 5.03 -7.23
N LYS A 29 -2.43 3.80 -7.47
CA LYS A 29 -3.13 2.81 -8.29
C LYS A 29 -4.49 2.46 -7.69
N THR A 30 -4.58 2.29 -6.37
CA THR A 30 -5.82 1.95 -5.68
C THR A 30 -6.85 3.06 -5.84
N LEU A 31 -6.48 4.30 -5.53
CA LEU A 31 -7.37 5.46 -5.68
C LEU A 31 -7.85 5.63 -7.13
N GLN A 32 -6.96 5.45 -8.11
CA GLN A 32 -7.32 5.49 -9.53
C GLN A 32 -8.27 4.36 -9.95
N SER A 33 -8.20 3.22 -9.27
CA SER A 33 -9.01 2.05 -9.58
C SER A 33 -10.40 2.05 -8.93
N LEU A 34 -10.62 2.83 -7.86
CA LEU A 34 -11.91 2.83 -7.16
C LEU A 34 -13.01 3.40 -8.07
N ASN A 35 -14.12 2.66 -8.14
CA ASN A 35 -15.27 3.06 -8.91
C ASN A 35 -16.19 3.91 -8.03
N TYR A 36 -16.73 4.98 -8.60
CA TYR A 36 -17.74 5.81 -7.97
C TYR A 36 -18.86 6.04 -8.96
N LEU A 37 -20.05 6.30 -8.44
CA LEU A 37 -21.19 6.64 -9.26
C LEU A 37 -20.97 8.03 -9.87
N LYS A 38 -20.90 8.11 -11.20
CA LYS A 38 -20.68 9.38 -11.88
C LYS A 38 -21.97 10.22 -11.88
N PRO A 39 -21.88 11.56 -11.86
CA PRO A 39 -23.06 12.44 -11.92
C PRO A 39 -23.94 12.15 -13.15
N GLU A 40 -23.33 11.80 -14.29
CA GLU A 40 -24.07 11.47 -15.50
C GLU A 40 -24.84 10.15 -15.35
N GLU A 41 -24.39 9.22 -14.52
CA GLU A 41 -25.11 7.96 -14.29
C GLU A 41 -26.32 8.15 -13.38
N LEU A 42 -26.27 9.14 -12.48
CA LEU A 42 -27.38 9.49 -11.60
C LEU A 42 -28.59 10.02 -12.37
N THR A 43 -28.38 10.80 -13.43
CA THR A 43 -29.48 11.36 -14.24
C THR A 43 -30.23 10.30 -15.04
N HIS A 44 -29.67 9.10 -15.20
CA HIS A 44 -30.29 7.98 -15.89
C HIS A 44 -31.08 7.04 -14.97
N ILE A 45 -31.01 7.24 -13.65
CA ILE A 45 -31.75 6.43 -12.67
C ILE A 45 -33.21 6.88 -12.69
N LYS A 46 -34.10 5.95 -13.04
CA LYS A 46 -35.54 6.23 -13.16
C LYS A 46 -36.32 5.69 -11.96
N LYS A 47 -35.74 4.73 -11.23
CA LYS A 47 -36.38 4.08 -10.10
C LYS A 47 -35.43 3.93 -8.90
N PRO A 48 -35.94 3.98 -7.66
CA PRO A 48 -35.13 3.79 -6.46
C PRO A 48 -34.37 2.45 -6.42
N GLU A 49 -34.93 1.38 -6.97
CA GLU A 49 -34.32 0.05 -7.00
C GLU A 49 -33.05 0.01 -7.85
N GLU A 50 -33.04 0.72 -8.99
CA GLU A 50 -31.87 0.83 -9.88
C GLU A 50 -30.68 1.51 -9.17
N PHE A 51 -30.97 2.46 -8.28
CA PHE A 51 -29.94 3.09 -7.45
C PHE A 51 -29.32 2.09 -6.47
N LEU A 52 -30.15 1.30 -5.78
CA LEU A 52 -29.67 0.28 -4.84
C LEU A 52 -28.83 -0.79 -5.53
N GLU A 53 -29.25 -1.26 -6.71
CA GLU A 53 -28.48 -2.21 -7.52
C GLU A 53 -27.10 -1.66 -7.88
N LYS A 54 -27.02 -0.39 -8.31
CA LYS A 54 -25.74 0.27 -8.60
C LYS A 54 -24.86 0.39 -7.34
N GLN A 55 -25.42 0.72 -6.19
CA GLN A 55 -24.65 0.78 -4.93
C GLN A 55 -24.09 -0.59 -4.53
N ILE A 56 -24.89 -1.66 -4.65
CA ILE A 56 -24.43 -3.03 -4.38
C ILE A 56 -23.28 -3.39 -5.33
N HIS A 57 -23.43 -3.10 -6.63
CA HIS A 57 -22.39 -3.37 -7.61
C HIS A 57 -21.09 -2.63 -7.28
N LEU A 58 -21.16 -1.33 -6.96
CA LEU A 58 -20.01 -0.53 -6.55
C LEU A 58 -19.35 -1.06 -5.27
N VAL A 59 -20.13 -1.47 -4.27
CA VAL A 59 -19.61 -2.05 -3.03
C VAL A 59 -18.88 -3.37 -3.30
N VAL A 60 -19.44 -4.24 -4.15
CA VAL A 60 -18.81 -5.51 -4.50
C VAL A 60 -17.50 -5.29 -5.25
N GLU A 61 -17.51 -4.44 -6.28
CA GLU A 61 -16.31 -4.14 -7.07
C GLU A 61 -15.22 -3.44 -6.24
N ASN A 62 -15.60 -2.43 -5.46
CA ASN A 62 -14.65 -1.72 -4.61
C ASN A 62 -14.16 -2.58 -3.45
N GLY A 63 -15.02 -3.43 -2.88
CA GLY A 63 -14.64 -4.37 -1.83
C GLY A 63 -13.53 -5.32 -2.26
N GLN A 64 -13.60 -5.84 -3.50
CA GLN A 64 -12.53 -6.66 -4.08
C GLN A 64 -11.22 -5.87 -4.23
N LYS A 65 -11.29 -4.63 -4.74
CA LYS A 65 -10.12 -3.74 -4.87
C LYS A 65 -9.50 -3.39 -3.52
N THR A 66 -10.33 -3.11 -2.52
CA THR A 66 -9.88 -2.84 -1.15
C THR A 66 -9.20 -4.07 -0.53
N LEU A 67 -9.75 -5.26 -0.74
CA LEU A 67 -9.13 -6.50 -0.25
C LEU A 67 -7.77 -6.75 -0.92
N ASP A 68 -7.69 -6.57 -2.25
CA ASP A 68 -6.43 -6.68 -3.01
C ASP A 68 -5.40 -5.64 -2.54
N TYR A 69 -5.82 -4.39 -2.31
CA TYR A 69 -4.98 -3.34 -1.73
C TYR A 69 -4.43 -3.74 -0.36
N MET A 70 -5.27 -4.26 0.54
CA MET A 70 -4.83 -4.72 1.85
C MET A 70 -3.79 -5.84 1.73
N GLN A 71 -4.05 -6.86 0.89
CA GLN A 71 -3.12 -7.97 0.67
C GLN A 71 -1.76 -7.48 0.15
N LYS A 72 -1.75 -6.58 -0.85
CA LYS A 72 -0.52 -6.00 -1.39
C LYS A 72 0.22 -5.14 -0.37
N SER A 73 -0.52 -4.38 0.45
CA SER A 73 0.06 -3.56 1.52
C SER A 73 0.76 -4.43 2.56
N PHE A 74 0.11 -5.52 3.01
CA PHE A 74 0.74 -6.48 3.93
C PHE A 74 1.99 -7.11 3.35
N LYS A 75 1.98 -7.48 2.06
CA LYS A 75 3.14 -8.06 1.39
C LYS A 75 4.34 -7.12 1.35
N ILE A 76 4.11 -5.82 1.08
CA ILE A 76 5.18 -4.80 1.09
C ILE A 76 5.77 -4.68 2.51
N LEU A 77 4.91 -4.60 3.53
CA LEU A 77 5.35 -4.48 4.92
C LEU A 77 6.09 -5.73 5.41
N GLU A 78 5.59 -6.92 5.09
CA GLU A 78 6.23 -8.20 5.40
C GLU A 78 7.63 -8.26 4.80
N GLN A 79 7.76 -7.94 3.51
CA GLN A 79 9.06 -7.93 2.84
C GLN A 79 10.03 -6.94 3.51
N ALA A 80 9.58 -5.72 3.79
CA ALA A 80 10.40 -4.72 4.47
C ALA A 80 10.88 -5.20 5.85
N MET A 81 9.99 -5.85 6.63
CA MET A 81 10.37 -6.43 7.92
C MET A 81 11.37 -7.58 7.78
N LEU A 82 11.16 -8.48 6.82
CA LEU A 82 12.06 -9.60 6.54
C LEU A 82 13.47 -9.11 6.16
N ASP A 83 13.56 -8.09 5.30
CA ASP A 83 14.83 -7.51 4.87
C ASP A 83 15.58 -6.88 6.04
N MET A 84 14.89 -6.09 6.87
CA MET A 84 15.47 -5.50 8.08
C MET A 84 15.98 -6.57 9.06
N THR A 85 15.23 -7.65 9.25
CA THR A 85 15.57 -8.71 10.21
C THR A 85 16.73 -9.55 9.71
N THR A 86 16.74 -9.91 8.42
CA THR A 86 17.81 -10.69 7.78
C THR A 86 19.13 -9.95 7.82
N GLU A 87 19.14 -8.64 7.57
CA GLU A 87 20.34 -7.84 7.68
C GLU A 87 20.85 -7.72 9.12
N SER A 88 19.94 -7.57 10.09
CA SER A 88 20.29 -7.53 11.51
C SER A 88 20.96 -8.83 11.97
N GLN A 89 20.46 -9.97 11.51
CA GLN A 89 21.08 -11.28 11.74
C GLN A 89 22.46 -11.39 11.07
N LYS A 90 22.61 -10.92 9.83
CA LYS A 90 23.90 -10.90 9.11
C LYS A 90 24.94 -10.05 9.86
N LYS A 91 24.58 -8.85 10.34
CA LYS A 91 25.47 -7.99 11.12
C LYS A 91 25.87 -8.63 12.46
N ALA A 92 24.94 -9.30 13.13
CA ALA A 92 25.22 -10.03 14.37
C ALA A 92 26.17 -11.23 14.16
N ALA A 93 26.03 -11.93 13.04
CA ALA A 93 26.90 -13.06 12.67
C ALA A 93 28.31 -12.61 12.28
N SER A 94 28.45 -11.49 11.57
CA SER A 94 29.76 -10.94 11.19
C SER A 94 30.53 -10.34 12.37
N SER A 95 29.83 -9.89 13.41
CA SER A 95 30.45 -9.32 14.63
C SER A 95 30.95 -10.39 15.63
N LYS A 96 30.69 -11.68 15.38
CA LYS A 96 31.15 -12.84 16.18
C LYS A 96 32.40 -13.53 15.61
N LYS A 97 32.93 -13.06 14.47
CA LYS A 97 34.21 -13.49 13.88
C LYS A 97 35.27 -12.42 14.12
#